data_AF-A0A5S5C5W1-F1
#
_entry.id   AF-A0A5S5C5W1-F1
#
_cell.length_a   1.000
_cell.length_b   1.000
_cell.length_c   1.000
_cell.angle_alpha   90.00
_cell.angle_beta   90.00
_cell.angle_gamma   90.00
#
_symmetry.space_group_name_H-M   'P 1'
#
loop_
_entity.id
_entity.type
_entity.pdbx_description
1 polymer ?
#
loop_
_entity_poly.entity_id
_entity_poly.type
_entity_poly.pdbx_seq_one_letter_code
_entity_poly.pdbx_strand_id
1 'polypeptide(L)'
;MKRVMKWVAGWFVLLAAFLMLTRPGDMEYYVWLLKKHEIHCTIDGGTTSCWKGGQPIEEVSRSFHNRLLFTQVRDIYKEGNKVYDIRAVGVFHRYYDFTSIQIYN
;
A
#
# COMPACT_ATOMS: atom_id res chain seq x y z
N MET A 1 16.61 -33.57 20.73
CA MET A 1 16.20 -32.15 20.92
C MET A 1 17.08 -31.15 20.16
N LYS A 2 18.41 -31.16 20.29
CA LYS A 2 19.30 -30.18 19.61
C LYS A 2 19.23 -30.16 18.07
N ARG A 3 18.98 -31.31 17.40
CA ARG A 3 18.81 -31.36 15.94
C ARG A 3 17.48 -30.74 15.50
N VAL A 4 16.37 -31.11 16.15
CA VAL A 4 15.03 -30.56 15.86
C VAL A 4 15.01 -29.03 16.03
N MET A 5 15.67 -28.52 17.06
CA MET A 5 15.74 -27.07 17.31
C MET A 5 16.52 -26.31 16.22
N LYS A 6 17.54 -26.92 15.60
CA LYS A 6 18.25 -26.34 14.44
C LYS A 6 17.38 -26.29 13.19
N TRP A 7 16.56 -27.32 12.95
CA TRP A 7 15.62 -27.34 11.83
C TRP A 7 14.52 -26.29 11.98
N VAL A 8 13.98 -26.11 13.19
CA VAL A 8 12.99 -25.07 13.48
C VAL A 8 13.58 -23.69 13.27
N ALA A 9 14.77 -23.41 13.80
CA ALA A 9 15.43 -22.13 13.59
C ALA A 9 15.72 -21.85 12.10
N GLY A 10 16.17 -22.87 11.36
CA GLY A 10 16.37 -22.77 9.91
C GLY A 10 15.09 -22.42 9.15
N TRP A 11 13.96 -23.07 9.50
CA TRP A 11 12.65 -22.78 8.92
C TRP A 11 12.20 -21.34 9.19
N PHE A 12 12.41 -20.83 10.41
CA PHE A 12 12.06 -19.44 10.74
C PHE A 12 12.88 -18.43 9.92
N VAL A 13 14.17 -18.67 9.72
CA VAL A 13 15.03 -17.81 8.88
C VAL A 13 14.56 -17.84 7.42
N LEU A 14 14.24 -19.03 6.91
CA LEU A 14 13.77 -19.20 5.53
C LEU A 14 12.41 -18.52 5.32
N LEU A 15 11.50 -18.64 6.29
CA LEU A 15 10.20 -17.95 6.29
C LEU A 15 10.37 -16.43 6.32
N ALA A 16 11.27 -15.91 7.16
CA ALA A 16 11.55 -14.48 7.23
C ALA A 16 12.14 -13.93 5.91
N ALA A 17 13.07 -14.67 5.29
CA ALA A 17 13.62 -14.30 3.98
C ALA A 17 12.54 -14.31 2.88
N PHE A 18 11.65 -15.31 2.91
CA PHE A 18 10.52 -15.37 1.98
C PHE A 18 9.55 -14.18 2.14
N LEU A 19 9.27 -13.78 3.38
CA LEU A 19 8.43 -12.60 3.66
C LEU A 19 9.07 -11.29 3.17
N MET A 20 10.38 -11.14 3.31
CA MET A 20 11.10 -9.97 2.78
C MET A 20 11.02 -9.90 1.25
N LEU A 21 11.18 -11.04 0.56
CA LEU A 21 11.11 -11.10 -0.91
C LEU A 21 9.70 -10.88 -1.47
N THR A 22 8.68 -11.22 -0.70
CA THR A 22 7.27 -11.12 -1.13
C THR A 22 6.59 -9.82 -0.70
N ARG A 23 7.37 -8.82 -0.30
CA ARG A 23 6.85 -7.51 0.10
C ARG A 23 6.40 -6.72 -1.14
N PRO A 24 5.13 -6.27 -1.22
CA PRO A 24 4.68 -5.43 -2.32
C PRO A 24 5.37 -4.05 -2.27
N GLY A 25 5.75 -3.53 -3.42
CA GLY A 25 6.31 -2.19 -3.59
C GLY A 25 5.27 -1.17 -4.04
N ASP A 26 5.77 -0.03 -4.54
CA ASP A 26 4.95 1.08 -5.04
C ASP A 26 4.13 0.70 -6.28
N MET A 27 4.69 -0.10 -7.20
CA MET A 27 3.97 -0.49 -8.42
C MET A 27 2.75 -1.34 -8.08
N GLU A 28 2.89 -2.34 -7.21
CA GLU A 28 1.77 -3.15 -6.76
C GLU A 28 0.71 -2.33 -6.02
N TYR A 29 1.14 -1.25 -5.34
CA TYR A 29 0.23 -0.33 -4.68
C TYR A 29 -0.62 0.42 -5.70
N TYR A 30 -0.01 1.01 -6.74
CA TYR A 30 -0.77 1.73 -7.78
C TYR A 30 -1.71 0.82 -8.56
N VAL A 31 -1.29 -0.41 -8.85
CA VAL A 31 -2.16 -1.41 -9.49
C VAL A 31 -3.36 -1.73 -8.60
N TRP A 32 -3.13 -1.93 -7.30
CA TRP A 32 -4.21 -2.16 -6.34
C TRP A 32 -5.12 -0.93 -6.20
N LEU A 33 -4.55 0.27 -6.12
CA LEU A 33 -5.24 1.54 -5.96
C LEU A 33 -6.19 1.79 -7.15
N LEU A 34 -5.70 1.57 -8.37
CA LEU A 34 -6.49 1.64 -9.59
C LEU A 34 -7.64 0.63 -9.57
N LYS A 35 -7.35 -0.64 -9.25
CA LYS A 35 -8.35 -1.72 -9.29
C LYS A 35 -9.41 -1.58 -8.20
N LYS A 36 -9.04 -1.09 -7.02
CA LYS A 36 -9.89 -1.08 -5.82
C LYS A 36 -10.64 0.24 -5.63
N HIS A 37 -9.96 1.36 -5.88
CA HIS A 37 -10.49 2.70 -5.64
C HIS A 37 -10.73 3.50 -6.92
N GLU A 38 -10.41 2.93 -8.10
CA GLU A 38 -10.52 3.60 -9.41
C GLU A 38 -9.70 4.89 -9.48
N ILE A 39 -8.63 4.96 -8.68
CA ILE A 39 -7.71 6.09 -8.65
C ILE A 39 -6.50 5.75 -9.52
N HIS A 40 -6.30 6.54 -10.56
CA HIS A 40 -5.16 6.46 -11.45
C HIS A 40 -4.23 7.63 -11.17
N CYS A 41 -2.94 7.36 -10.94
CA CYS A 41 -1.94 8.42 -10.72
C CYS A 41 -0.84 8.31 -11.78
N THR A 42 -0.45 9.43 -12.39
CA THR A 42 0.74 9.55 -13.25
C THR A 42 1.77 10.44 -12.59
N ILE A 43 3.04 10.13 -12.82
CA ILE A 43 4.16 10.95 -12.38
C ILE A 43 4.70 11.65 -13.63
N ASP A 44 4.42 12.94 -13.75
CA ASP A 44 4.90 13.77 -14.85
C ASP A 44 5.88 14.80 -14.30
N GLY A 45 7.16 14.70 -14.68
CA GLY A 45 8.19 15.70 -14.34
C GLY A 45 8.42 15.93 -12.84
N GLY A 46 8.07 14.97 -11.98
CA GLY A 46 8.20 15.09 -10.51
C GLY A 46 6.93 15.53 -9.79
N THR A 47 5.87 15.86 -10.53
CA THR A 47 4.51 16.06 -10.00
C THR A 47 3.66 14.81 -10.18
N THR A 48 3.10 14.29 -9.09
CA THR A 48 2.10 13.23 -9.14
C THR A 48 0.72 13.87 -9.38
N SER A 49 0.09 13.52 -10.49
CA SER A 49 -1.29 13.89 -10.79
C SER A 49 -2.18 12.66 -10.66
N CYS A 50 -3.30 12.77 -9.97
CA CYS A 50 -4.21 11.65 -9.75
C CYS A 50 -5.63 11.98 -10.26
N TRP A 51 -6.31 10.96 -10.77
CA TRP A 51 -7.68 11.06 -11.28
C TRP A 51 -8.52 9.91 -10.75
N LYS A 52 -9.81 10.17 -10.52
CA LYS A 52 -10.81 9.18 -10.13
C LYS A 52 -12.05 9.35 -10.99
N GLY A 53 -12.53 8.28 -11.64
CA GLY A 53 -13.69 8.36 -12.52
C GLY A 53 -13.57 9.40 -13.65
N GLY A 54 -12.34 9.71 -14.08
CA GLY A 54 -12.04 10.73 -15.09
C GLY A 54 -11.96 12.17 -14.57
N GLN A 55 -12.19 12.43 -13.28
CA GLN A 55 -12.02 13.74 -12.67
C GLN A 55 -10.69 13.86 -11.92
N PRO A 56 -9.99 15.00 -11.98
CA PRO A 56 -8.77 15.21 -11.21
C PRO A 56 -9.09 15.21 -9.71
N ILE A 57 -8.28 14.52 -8.92
CA ILE A 57 -8.33 14.53 -7.46
C ILE A 57 -7.02 15.08 -6.91
N GLU A 58 -7.10 15.81 -5.80
CA GLU A 58 -5.93 16.39 -5.16
C GLU A 58 -5.33 15.39 -4.17
N GLU A 59 -4.06 15.03 -4.34
CA GLU A 59 -3.30 14.28 -3.34
C GLU A 59 -2.84 15.24 -2.25
N VAL A 60 -3.48 15.16 -1.07
CA VAL A 60 -3.19 16.04 0.07
C VAL A 60 -1.95 15.57 0.81
N SER A 61 -1.82 14.26 0.98
CA SER A 61 -0.67 13.67 1.64
C SER A 61 -0.50 12.22 1.27
N ARG A 62 0.75 11.79 1.15
CA ARG A 62 1.11 10.38 0.93
C ARG A 62 2.14 9.95 1.95
N SER A 63 1.90 8.77 2.52
CA SER A 63 2.76 8.20 3.54
C SER A 63 2.99 6.74 3.26
N PHE A 64 4.21 6.43 2.79
CA PHE A 64 4.60 5.08 2.42
C PHE A 64 5.68 4.57 3.40
N HIS A 65 5.27 3.65 4.26
CA HIS A 65 6.13 3.06 5.29
C HIS A 65 6.48 1.63 4.92
N ASN A 66 7.69 1.47 4.43
CA ASN A 66 8.30 0.20 4.10
C ASN A 66 8.89 -0.45 5.37
N ARG A 67 8.14 -1.36 6.00
CA ARG A 67 8.66 -2.17 7.12
C ARG A 67 9.32 -3.45 6.61
N LEU A 68 9.98 -4.16 7.53
CA LEU A 68 10.79 -5.34 7.24
C LEU A 68 9.99 -6.50 6.59
N LEU A 69 8.73 -6.69 6.99
CA LEU A 69 7.88 -7.81 6.57
C LEU A 69 6.57 -7.37 5.89
N PHE A 70 6.28 -6.07 5.90
CA PHE A 70 5.04 -5.52 5.36
C PHE A 70 5.24 -4.08 4.93
N THR A 71 4.35 -3.62 4.08
CA THR A 71 4.27 -2.23 3.64
C THR A 71 3.04 -1.62 4.25
N GLN A 72 3.13 -0.41 4.79
CA GLN A 72 1.98 0.34 5.27
C GLN A 72 1.86 1.60 4.44
N VAL A 73 0.68 1.86 3.89
CA VAL A 73 0.42 3.02 3.05
C VAL A 73 -0.75 3.79 3.62
N ARG A 74 -0.62 5.11 3.64
CA ARG A 74 -1.70 6.03 3.96
C ARG A 74 -1.66 7.21 2.99
N ASP A 75 -2.68 7.29 2.14
CA ASP A 75 -2.83 8.34 1.15
C ASP A 75 -4.14 9.07 1.41
N ILE A 76 -4.09 10.40 1.41
CA ILE A 76 -5.25 11.26 1.62
C ILE A 76 -5.51 11.99 0.31
N TYR A 77 -6.68 11.76 -0.26
CA TYR A 77 -7.15 12.43 -1.47
C TYR A 77 -8.34 13.33 -1.16
N LYS A 78 -8.44 14.45 -1.87
CA LYS A 78 -9.55 15.38 -1.78
C LYS A 78 -10.23 15.54 -3.13
N GLU A 79 -11.55 15.45 -3.11
CA GLU A 79 -12.43 15.63 -4.26
C GLU A 79 -13.59 16.55 -3.84
N GLY A 80 -13.43 17.85 -4.07
CA GLY A 80 -14.39 18.86 -3.60
C GLY A 80 -14.60 18.81 -2.09
N ASN A 81 -15.80 18.40 -1.65
CA ASN A 81 -16.20 18.30 -0.23
C ASN A 81 -15.98 16.88 0.36
N LYS A 82 -15.36 15.97 -0.40
CA LYS A 82 -15.07 14.60 0.04
C LYS A 82 -13.58 14.44 0.29
N VAL A 83 -13.25 13.77 1.40
CA VAL A 83 -11.88 13.36 1.73
C VAL A 83 -11.83 11.84 1.80
N TYR A 84 -10.96 11.25 0.99
CA TYR A 84 -10.66 9.82 0.97
C TYR A 84 -9.37 9.58 1.75
N ASP A 85 -9.45 8.99 2.93
CA ASP A 85 -8.28 8.56 3.72
C ASP A 85 -8.05 7.07 3.44
N ILE A 86 -7.25 6.80 2.41
CA ILE A 86 -6.92 5.46 1.94
C ILE A 86 -5.82 4.90 2.81
N ARG A 87 -6.12 3.81 3.53
CA ARG A 87 -5.16 3.13 4.39
C ARG A 87 -5.04 1.70 3.93
N ALA A 88 -3.83 1.26 3.66
CA ALA A 88 -3.58 -0.09 3.19
C ALA A 88 -2.38 -0.73 3.88
N VAL A 89 -2.45 -2.05 4.04
CA VAL A 89 -1.31 -2.86 4.48
C VAL A 89 -0.98 -3.89 3.41
N GLY A 90 0.26 -3.85 2.93
CA GLY A 90 0.81 -4.73 1.91
C GLY A 90 1.56 -5.91 2.51
N VAL A 91 1.11 -7.13 2.23
CA VAL A 91 1.78 -8.40 2.61
C VAL A 91 1.58 -9.40 1.48
N PHE A 92 2.58 -10.24 1.19
CA PHE A 92 2.51 -11.29 0.15
C PHE A 92 2.04 -10.78 -1.22
N HIS A 93 2.68 -9.72 -1.76
CA HIS A 93 2.31 -9.07 -3.02
C HIS A 93 0.87 -8.55 -3.12
N ARG A 94 0.16 -8.39 -2.00
CA ARG A 94 -1.23 -7.90 -1.97
C ARG A 94 -1.41 -6.80 -0.94
N TYR A 95 -2.28 -5.85 -1.25
CA TYR A 95 -2.72 -4.81 -0.33
C TYR A 95 -4.11 -5.11 0.21
N TYR A 96 -4.25 -4.93 1.53
CA TYR A 96 -5.50 -5.06 2.27
C TYR A 96 -6.01 -3.66 2.66
N ASP A 97 -7.30 -3.46 2.46
CA ASP A 97 -7.97 -2.16 2.55
C ASP A 97 -8.50 -1.87 3.96
N PHE A 98 -8.16 -0.70 4.50
CA PHE A 98 -8.65 -0.12 5.75
C PHE A 98 -9.09 1.33 5.56
N THR A 99 -9.46 1.69 4.34
CA THR A 99 -9.85 3.04 3.93
C THR A 99 -11.07 3.54 4.70
N SER A 100 -11.04 4.82 5.06
CA SER A 100 -12.17 5.54 5.63
C SER A 100 -12.51 6.75 4.76
N ILE A 101 -13.80 6.99 4.51
CA ILE A 101 -14.28 8.11 3.70
C ILE A 101 -14.97 9.11 4.63
N GLN A 102 -14.57 10.38 4.58
CA GLN A 102 -15.23 11.46 5.30
C GLN A 102 -15.86 12.45 4.30
N ILE A 103 -17.12 12.80 4.54
CA ILE A 103 -17.89 13.76 3.75
C ILE A 103 -18.10 14.98 4.64
N TYR A 104 -17.54 16.12 4.25
CA TYR A 104 -17.88 17.39 4.90
C TYR A 104 -19.19 17.88 4.28
N ASN A 105 -20.05 18.46 5.10
CA ASN A 105 -21.34 19.01 4.69
C ASN A 105 -21.29 20.53 4.85
#